data_AF-A0A956SWH2-F1
#
_entry.id   AF-A0A956SWH2-F1
#
_cell.length_a   1.000
_cell.length_b   1.000
_cell.length_c   1.000
_cell.angle_alpha   90.00
_cell.angle_beta   90.00
_cell.angle_gamma   90.00
#
_symmetry.space_group_name_H-M   'P 1'
#
loop_
_entity.id
_entity.type
_entity.pdbx_description
1 polymer ?
#
loop_
_entity_poly.entity_id
_entity_poly.type
_entity_poly.pdbx_seq_one_letter_code
_entity_poly.pdbx_strand_id
1 'polypeptide(L)'
;MRAVLLSDKELAAELKERYVLSWESVREVPKATIDFGNGEVLTRTLKGNCVFYVCEPDGRVRDILPGVYTPDDFRQELRASEPLAQAAPEDNLAMIGKAVVESPILSSFALVDSKEKISEMGVRDISSEPHTRAELQASTTRDLTLRNDSRASVQVLRPAAKRFLSGQPAQNLKNPSLLTRALYLEVLGIDLGDPYLGLRERDIPGVD
;
A
#
# COMPACT_ATOMS: atom_id res chain seq x y z
N MET A 1 7.72 -5.81 -5.26
CA MET A 1 6.40 -5.93 -4.62
C MET A 1 5.68 -7.18 -5.09
N ARG A 2 5.25 -7.28 -6.37
CA ARG A 2 4.61 -8.50 -6.92
C ARG A 2 5.41 -9.79 -6.69
N ALA A 3 6.71 -9.76 -6.98
CA ALA A 3 7.60 -10.92 -6.86
C ALA A 3 7.98 -11.29 -5.41
N VAL A 4 7.56 -10.52 -4.41
CA VAL A 4 7.77 -10.89 -3.00
C VAL A 4 6.46 -11.39 -2.42
N LEU A 5 5.37 -10.64 -2.63
CA LEU A 5 4.04 -11.01 -2.16
C LEU A 5 3.53 -12.31 -2.79
N LEU A 6 3.53 -12.40 -4.13
CA LEU A 6 2.98 -13.57 -4.84
C LEU A 6 3.96 -14.76 -4.93
N SER A 7 5.17 -14.59 -4.38
CA SER A 7 6.14 -15.68 -4.28
C SER A 7 6.04 -16.43 -2.95
N ASP A 8 5.25 -15.93 -2.00
CA ASP A 8 4.86 -16.69 -0.81
C ASP A 8 3.97 -17.87 -1.21
N LYS A 9 4.38 -19.08 -0.82
CA LYS A 9 3.74 -20.32 -1.28
C LYS A 9 2.34 -20.50 -0.70
N GLU A 10 2.14 -20.11 0.55
CA GLU A 10 0.86 -20.27 1.23
C GLU A 10 -0.17 -19.30 0.66
N LEU A 11 0.19 -18.02 0.54
CA LEU A 11 -0.66 -17.02 -0.08
C LEU A 11 -0.96 -17.36 -1.54
N ALA A 12 0.04 -17.81 -2.31
CA ALA A 12 -0.19 -18.19 -3.70
C ALA A 12 -1.13 -19.40 -3.84
N ALA A 13 -1.07 -20.37 -2.92
CA ALA A 13 -2.01 -21.50 -2.90
C ALA A 13 -3.42 -21.04 -2.55
N GLU A 14 -3.59 -20.23 -1.50
CA GLU A 14 -4.88 -19.68 -1.09
C GLU A 14 -5.52 -18.84 -2.21
N LEU A 15 -4.73 -17.99 -2.87
CA LEU A 15 -5.21 -17.16 -3.98
C LEU A 15 -5.67 -17.99 -5.18
N LYS A 16 -4.94 -19.05 -5.54
CA LYS A 16 -5.30 -19.94 -6.67
C LYS A 16 -6.56 -20.73 -6.41
N GLU A 17 -6.80 -21.14 -5.18
CA GLU A 17 -7.98 -21.91 -4.81
C GLU A 17 -9.24 -21.04 -4.79
N ARG A 18 -9.12 -19.79 -4.34
CA ARG A 18 -10.27 -18.95 -3.97
C ARG A 18 -10.58 -17.82 -4.95
N TYR A 19 -9.61 -17.42 -5.78
CA TYR A 19 -9.74 -16.24 -6.65
C TYR A 19 -9.32 -16.53 -8.09
N VAL A 20 -9.96 -15.83 -9.02
CA VAL A 20 -9.47 -15.70 -10.40
C VAL A 20 -8.54 -14.49 -10.44
N LEU A 21 -7.25 -14.74 -10.63
CA LEU A 21 -6.24 -13.68 -10.66
C LEU A 21 -6.15 -13.07 -12.06
N SER A 22 -6.35 -11.75 -12.13
CA SER A 22 -6.14 -10.94 -13.32
C SER A 22 -5.18 -9.79 -13.00
N TRP A 23 -4.42 -9.34 -14.00
CA TRP A 23 -3.48 -8.25 -13.85
C TRP A 23 -3.55 -7.29 -15.05
N GLU A 24 -3.34 -6.02 -14.77
CA GLU A 24 -3.31 -4.95 -15.76
C GLU A 24 -2.18 -3.98 -15.39
N SER A 25 -1.41 -3.52 -16.39
CA SER A 25 -0.49 -2.40 -16.21
C SER A 25 -1.20 -1.11 -16.55
N VAL A 26 -1.36 -0.23 -15.56
CA VAL A 26 -2.15 1.02 -15.72
C VAL A 26 -1.34 2.18 -16.32
N ARG A 27 0.00 2.04 -16.37
CA ARG A 27 0.94 2.94 -17.05
C ARG A 27 2.29 2.25 -17.26
N GLU A 28 3.20 2.89 -17.99
CA GLU A 28 4.60 2.45 -18.06
C GLU A 28 5.30 2.63 -16.70
N VAL A 29 6.23 1.70 -16.39
CA VAL A 29 6.94 1.71 -15.12
C VAL A 29 8.03 2.79 -15.14
N PRO A 30 8.03 3.76 -14.20
CA PRO A 30 9.06 4.78 -14.12
C PRO A 30 10.45 4.17 -13.97
N LYS A 31 11.41 4.69 -14.73
CA LYS A 31 12.84 4.37 -14.59
C LYS A 31 13.56 5.62 -14.10
N ALA A 32 14.24 5.51 -12.98
CA ALA A 32 15.19 6.50 -12.52
C ALA A 32 16.58 6.13 -13.01
N THR A 33 17.27 7.11 -13.59
CA THR A 33 18.64 6.99 -14.05
C THR A 33 19.48 7.94 -13.24
N ILE A 34 20.49 7.42 -12.55
CA ILE A 34 21.48 8.20 -11.81
C ILE A 34 22.79 8.09 -12.57
N ASP A 35 23.31 9.22 -13.04
CA ASP A 35 24.65 9.34 -13.62
C ASP A 35 25.60 9.79 -12.51
N PHE A 36 26.70 9.06 -12.29
CA PHE A 36 27.69 9.39 -11.27
C PHE A 36 28.77 10.37 -11.76
N GLY A 37 28.72 10.82 -13.02
CA GLY A 37 29.65 11.78 -13.61
C GLY A 37 31.01 11.20 -14.02
N ASN A 38 31.24 9.91 -13.77
CA ASN A 38 32.43 9.14 -14.15
C ASN A 38 32.19 8.19 -15.34
N GLY A 39 31.05 8.33 -16.02
CA GLY A 39 30.59 7.42 -17.08
C GLY A 39 29.85 6.18 -16.57
N GLU A 40 29.70 6.01 -15.25
CA GLU A 40 28.84 4.99 -14.68
C GLU A 40 27.41 5.51 -14.54
N VAL A 41 26.46 4.73 -15.06
CA VAL A 41 25.05 5.07 -15.08
C VAL A 41 24.25 3.93 -14.43
N LEU A 42 23.53 4.26 -13.35
CA LEU A 42 22.60 3.34 -12.69
C LEU A 42 21.17 3.62 -13.14
N THR A 43 20.62 2.74 -13.98
CA THR A 43 19.20 2.77 -14.34
C THR A 43 18.44 1.75 -13.51
N ARG A 44 17.44 2.21 -12.74
CA ARG A 44 16.58 1.35 -11.93
C ARG A 44 15.11 1.71 -12.08
N THR A 45 14.23 0.73 -12.03
CA THR A 45 12.79 0.99 -11.90
C THR A 45 12.49 1.56 -10.52
N LEU A 46 11.72 2.65 -10.48
CA LEU A 46 11.11 3.08 -9.22
C LEU A 46 10.05 2.06 -8.84
N LYS A 47 10.01 1.67 -7.57
CA LYS A 47 9.04 0.67 -7.09
C LYS A 47 7.63 1.20 -7.37
N GLY A 48 6.90 0.48 -8.22
CA GLY A 48 5.51 0.80 -8.52
C GLY A 48 4.62 0.44 -7.34
N ASN A 49 3.71 1.35 -6.99
CA ASN A 49 2.55 1.02 -6.17
C ASN A 49 1.63 0.09 -6.97
N CYS A 50 0.92 -0.79 -6.29
CA CYS A 50 -0.13 -1.60 -6.89
C CYS A 50 -1.43 -1.36 -6.13
N VAL A 51 -2.53 -1.67 -6.80
CA VAL A 51 -3.86 -1.73 -6.20
C VAL A 51 -4.40 -3.11 -6.49
N PHE A 52 -4.87 -3.80 -5.46
CA PHE A 52 -5.59 -5.06 -5.62
C PHE A 52 -7.08 -4.79 -5.48
N TYR A 53 -7.84 -5.16 -6.51
CA TYR A 53 -9.29 -5.12 -6.49
C TYR A 53 -9.82 -6.50 -6.10
N VAL A 54 -10.74 -6.54 -5.14
CA VAL A 54 -11.53 -7.72 -4.81
C VAL A 54 -12.89 -7.54 -5.45
N CYS A 55 -13.19 -8.36 -6.46
CA CYS A 55 -14.42 -8.29 -7.22
C CYS A 55 -15.32 -9.49 -6.92
N GLU A 56 -16.63 -9.26 -6.99
CA GLU A 56 -17.64 -10.30 -7.04
C GLU A 56 -17.64 -10.99 -8.42
N PRO A 57 -18.25 -12.20 -8.55
CA PRO A 57 -18.28 -12.93 -9.82
C PRO A 57 -18.91 -12.16 -10.99
N ASP A 58 -19.76 -11.17 -10.72
CA ASP A 58 -20.39 -10.30 -11.73
C ASP A 58 -19.50 -9.10 -12.13
N GLY A 59 -18.27 -9.02 -11.61
CA GLY A 59 -17.31 -7.95 -11.87
C GLY A 59 -17.47 -6.73 -10.99
N ARG A 60 -18.43 -6.71 -10.06
CA ARG A 60 -18.60 -5.61 -9.10
C ARG A 60 -17.44 -5.56 -8.11
N VAL A 61 -16.78 -4.42 -7.99
CA VAL A 61 -15.76 -4.15 -6.98
C VAL A 61 -16.41 -4.14 -5.60
N ARG A 62 -16.03 -5.11 -4.78
CA ARG A 62 -16.41 -5.21 -3.38
C ARG A 62 -15.39 -4.51 -2.50
N ASP A 63 -14.11 -4.64 -2.82
CA ASP A 63 -13.06 -4.08 -1.99
C ASP A 63 -11.79 -3.68 -2.77
N ILE A 64 -10.98 -2.82 -2.15
CA ILE A 64 -9.76 -2.25 -2.73
C ILE A 64 -8.64 -2.25 -1.68
N LEU A 65 -7.55 -2.94 -1.97
CA LEU A 65 -6.35 -3.02 -1.14
C LEU A 65 -5.20 -2.27 -1.86
N PRO A 66 -5.01 -0.97 -1.59
CA PRO A 66 -3.95 -0.18 -2.20
C PRO A 66 -2.61 -0.35 -1.47
N GLY A 67 -1.51 -0.15 -2.20
CA GLY A 67 -0.18 -0.06 -1.63
C GLY A 67 0.54 -1.39 -1.50
N VAL A 68 1.68 -1.35 -0.81
CA VAL A 68 2.60 -2.49 -0.61
C VAL A 68 2.17 -3.26 0.62
N TYR A 69 2.15 -4.60 0.57
CA TYR A 69 1.85 -5.44 1.73
C TYR A 69 2.93 -6.51 1.97
N THR A 70 3.09 -6.90 3.23
CA THR A 70 3.65 -8.21 3.58
C THR A 70 2.62 -9.31 3.28
N PRO A 71 3.03 -10.59 3.09
CA PRO A 71 2.08 -11.68 2.89
C PRO A 71 1.05 -11.83 4.02
N ASP A 72 1.46 -11.65 5.27
CA ASP A 72 0.58 -11.81 6.43
C ASP A 72 -0.46 -10.70 6.51
N ASP A 73 -0.04 -9.44 6.38
CA ASP A 73 -0.96 -8.30 6.38
C ASP A 73 -1.95 -8.39 5.21
N PHE A 74 -1.46 -8.81 4.03
CA PHE A 74 -2.32 -8.99 2.85
C PHE A 74 -3.38 -10.08 3.06
N ARG A 75 -3.00 -11.23 3.65
CA ARG A 75 -3.96 -12.30 4.00
C ARG A 75 -5.01 -11.81 4.98
N GLN A 76 -4.60 -11.06 6.00
CA GLN A 76 -5.52 -10.50 6.98
C GLN A 76 -6.52 -9.54 6.33
N GLU A 77 -6.03 -8.64 5.48
CA GLU A 77 -6.89 -7.68 4.77
C GLU A 77 -7.82 -8.36 3.76
N LEU A 78 -7.36 -9.41 3.06
CA LEU A 78 -8.21 -10.21 2.17
C LEU A 78 -9.35 -10.87 2.94
N ARG A 79 -9.04 -11.52 4.07
CA ARG A 79 -10.05 -12.14 4.93
C ARG A 79 -11.04 -11.13 5.50
N ALA A 80 -10.57 -9.94 5.85
CA ALA A 80 -11.44 -8.84 6.28
C ALA A 80 -12.32 -8.29 5.15
N SER A 81 -11.97 -8.56 3.89
CA SER A 81 -12.72 -8.18 2.69
C SER A 81 -13.75 -9.23 2.26
N GLU A 82 -13.70 -10.42 2.88
CA GLU A 82 -14.68 -11.48 2.64
C GLU A 82 -16.04 -11.09 3.20
N PRO A 83 -17.15 -11.57 2.59
CA PRO A 83 -18.44 -11.34 3.18
C PRO A 83 -18.46 -12.10 4.51
N LEU A 84 -18.72 -11.41 5.62
CA LEU A 84 -19.17 -12.06 6.85
C LEU A 84 -20.29 -12.99 6.43
N ALA A 85 -20.09 -14.31 6.58
CA ALA A 85 -21.15 -15.28 6.37
C ALA A 85 -22.39 -14.73 7.09
N GLN A 86 -23.49 -14.54 6.35
CA GLN A 86 -24.69 -13.93 6.88
C GLN A 86 -25.15 -14.75 8.09
N ALA A 87 -24.81 -14.31 9.29
CA ALA A 87 -25.48 -14.75 10.50
C ALA A 87 -26.91 -14.20 10.40
N ALA A 88 -27.89 -15.08 10.59
CA ALA A 88 -29.29 -14.72 10.58
C ALA A 88 -29.54 -13.48 11.48
N PRO A 89 -30.41 -12.55 11.05
CA PRO A 89 -30.55 -11.26 11.70
C PRO A 89 -31.51 -11.35 12.89
N GLU A 90 -31.07 -11.84 14.04
CA GLU A 90 -31.90 -11.75 15.26
C GLU A 90 -31.12 -11.32 16.53
N ASP A 91 -29.83 -11.65 16.72
CA ASP A 91 -29.25 -11.57 18.09
C ASP A 91 -28.12 -10.56 18.37
N ASN A 92 -27.64 -9.76 17.41
CA ASN A 92 -26.42 -8.96 17.61
C ASN A 92 -26.60 -7.47 17.97
N LEU A 93 -27.80 -7.03 18.36
CA LEU A 93 -28.02 -5.65 18.80
C LEU A 93 -27.65 -5.39 20.28
N ALA A 94 -27.32 -6.42 21.06
CA ALA A 94 -27.15 -6.28 22.51
C ALA A 94 -25.70 -6.14 23.03
N MET A 95 -24.65 -6.23 22.20
CA MET A 95 -23.26 -6.30 22.71
C MET A 95 -22.24 -5.45 21.94
N ILE A 96 -22.58 -4.20 21.61
CA ILE A 96 -21.54 -3.18 21.30
C ILE A 96 -21.36 -2.32 22.56
N GLY A 97 -20.67 -2.88 23.55
CA GLY A 97 -20.33 -2.18 24.78
C GLY A 97 -19.34 -1.04 24.49
N LYS A 98 -19.53 0.09 25.20
CA LYS A 98 -18.73 1.33 25.16
C LYS A 98 -17.20 1.13 25.06
N ALA A 99 -16.66 0.05 25.63
CA ALA A 99 -15.25 -0.32 25.55
C ALA A 99 -14.74 -0.60 24.11
N VAL A 100 -15.58 -1.10 23.20
CA VAL A 100 -15.20 -1.39 21.81
C VAL A 100 -15.05 -0.09 20.99
N VAL A 101 -15.85 0.93 21.32
CA VAL A 101 -15.79 2.25 20.67
C VAL A 101 -14.65 3.10 21.23
N GLU A 102 -14.35 2.98 22.53
CA GLU A 102 -13.36 3.84 23.20
C GLU A 102 -11.91 3.36 23.05
N SER A 103 -11.67 2.06 22.82
CA SER A 103 -10.32 1.50 22.72
C SER A 103 -9.45 2.09 21.58
N PRO A 104 -9.96 2.27 20.34
CA PRO A 104 -9.17 2.90 19.28
C PRO A 104 -8.88 4.38 19.55
N ILE A 105 -9.83 5.09 20.16
CA ILE A 105 -9.73 6.52 20.46
C ILE A 105 -8.68 6.75 21.55
N LEU A 106 -8.72 5.98 22.64
CA LEU A 106 -7.75 6.10 23.73
C LEU A 106 -6.33 5.69 23.32
N SER A 107 -6.18 4.72 22.41
CA SER A 107 -4.86 4.35 21.85
C SER A 107 -4.24 5.47 21.01
N SER A 108 -5.08 6.32 20.41
CA SER A 108 -4.65 7.46 19.60
C SER A 108 -4.23 8.66 20.46
N PHE A 109 -4.81 8.81 21.66
CA PHE A 109 -4.40 9.85 22.62
C PHE A 109 -3.14 9.47 23.42
N ALA A 110 -2.89 8.18 23.68
CA ALA A 110 -1.66 7.73 24.36
C ALA A 110 -0.38 8.00 23.54
N LEU A 111 -0.48 8.10 22.22
CA LEU A 111 0.64 8.50 21.33
C LEU A 111 1.00 9.99 21.42
N VAL A 112 0.12 10.83 22.01
CA VAL A 112 0.32 12.28 22.11
C VAL A 112 1.09 12.67 23.38
N ASP A 113 1.17 11.78 24.38
CA ASP A 113 1.83 12.07 25.67
C ASP A 113 3.29 11.60 25.74
N SER A 114 3.77 10.91 24.71
CA SER A 114 5.20 10.66 24.53
C SER A 114 5.91 11.96 24.13
N LYS A 115 6.52 12.60 25.13
CA LYS A 115 7.59 13.60 25.01
C LYS A 115 8.82 13.04 24.27
N GLU A 116 8.65 12.63 23.01
CA GLU A 116 9.77 12.51 22.10
C GLU A 116 9.88 13.81 21.31
N LYS A 117 10.99 14.51 21.52
CA LYS A 117 11.36 15.67 20.71
C LYS A 117 11.25 15.27 19.25
N ILE A 118 10.44 16.01 18.50
CA ILE A 118 10.53 16.09 17.05
C ILE A 118 11.93 16.63 16.77
N SER A 119 12.91 15.74 16.59
CA SER A 119 14.24 16.16 16.21
C SER A 119 14.15 16.79 14.83
N GLU A 120 14.82 17.92 14.68
CA GLU A 120 15.14 18.59 13.42
C GLU A 120 15.30 17.59 12.28
N MET A 121 14.68 17.90 11.13
CA MET A 121 14.63 17.08 9.92
C MET A 121 15.87 16.19 9.75
N GLY A 122 15.74 14.92 10.14
CA GLY A 122 16.83 13.96 10.17
C GLY A 122 17.27 13.56 8.77
N VAL A 123 18.07 14.39 8.11
CA VAL A 123 18.92 13.94 7.00
C VAL A 123 19.94 13.00 7.61
N ARG A 124 19.73 11.70 7.42
CA ARG A 124 20.61 10.66 7.93
C ARG A 124 21.84 10.57 7.02
N ASP A 125 23.01 10.78 7.58
CA ASP A 125 24.28 10.60 6.87
C ASP A 125 24.50 9.11 6.57
N ILE A 126 24.35 8.74 5.30
CA ILE A 126 24.51 7.37 4.80
C ILE A 126 25.97 7.06 4.40
N SER A 127 26.92 7.99 4.56
CA SER A 127 28.33 7.79 4.20
C SER A 127 29.02 6.68 5.02
N SER A 128 28.42 6.34 6.17
CA SER A 128 28.89 5.31 7.10
C SER A 128 28.15 3.97 6.97
N GLU A 129 27.28 3.82 5.97
CA GLU A 129 26.65 2.54 5.66
C GLU A 129 27.62 1.59 4.93
N PRO A 130 27.48 0.27 5.09
CA PRO A 130 28.44 -0.70 4.57
C PRO A 130 28.54 -0.67 3.04
N HIS A 131 29.75 -0.42 2.55
CA HIS A 131 30.05 -0.23 1.12
C HIS A 131 30.24 -1.54 0.34
N THR A 132 30.11 -2.69 1.02
CA THR A 132 30.41 -4.01 0.43
C THR A 132 29.14 -4.76 0.03
N ARG A 133 29.12 -5.34 -1.18
CA ARG A 133 27.98 -6.07 -1.76
C ARG A 133 27.43 -7.20 -0.89
N ALA A 134 28.27 -7.80 -0.03
CA ALA A 134 27.88 -8.86 0.90
C ALA A 134 27.12 -8.34 2.14
N GLU A 135 27.40 -7.11 2.58
CA GLU A 135 26.74 -6.49 3.75
C GLU A 135 25.39 -5.88 3.35
N LEU A 136 25.25 -5.38 2.12
CA LEU A 136 23.98 -5.01 1.48
C LEU A 136 23.01 -6.19 1.30
N GLN A 137 23.50 -7.44 1.40
CA GLN A 137 22.70 -8.66 1.34
C GLN A 137 22.16 -9.10 2.70
N ALA A 138 22.63 -8.52 3.81
CA ALA A 138 22.00 -8.73 5.11
C ALA A 138 20.58 -8.13 5.08
N SER A 139 19.58 -9.00 5.13
CA SER A 139 18.17 -8.80 4.76
C SER A 139 17.39 -7.77 5.61
N THR A 140 18.01 -7.08 6.56
CA THR A 140 17.31 -6.31 7.58
C THR A 140 16.65 -5.04 7.02
N THR A 141 17.35 -4.27 6.17
CA THR A 141 16.82 -2.98 5.69
C THR A 141 15.63 -3.15 4.74
N ARG A 142 15.69 -4.13 3.83
CA ARG A 142 14.60 -4.37 2.87
C ARG A 142 13.33 -4.89 3.54
N ASP A 143 13.48 -5.80 4.49
CA ASP A 143 12.34 -6.36 5.21
C ASP A 143 11.72 -5.31 6.14
N LEU A 144 12.55 -4.47 6.77
CA LEU A 144 12.07 -3.31 7.54
C LEU A 144 11.32 -2.30 6.68
N THR A 145 11.85 -1.96 5.49
CA THR A 145 11.13 -1.08 4.55
C THR A 145 9.80 -1.69 4.13
N LEU A 146 9.79 -2.99 3.77
CA LEU A 146 8.56 -3.68 3.37
C LEU A 146 7.51 -3.68 4.49
N ARG A 147 7.91 -3.95 5.73
CA ARG A 147 7.02 -3.91 6.90
C ARG A 147 6.49 -2.51 7.18
N ASN A 148 7.32 -1.49 7.06
CA ASN A 148 6.90 -0.10 7.22
C ASN A 148 5.91 0.32 6.14
N ASP A 149 6.19 -0.02 4.88
CA ASP A 149 5.28 0.24 3.75
C ASP A 149 3.95 -0.51 3.95
N SER A 150 4.00 -1.77 4.41
CA SER A 150 2.81 -2.58 4.73
C SER A 150 1.96 -1.96 5.83
N ARG A 151 2.60 -1.52 6.92
CA ARG A 151 1.91 -0.81 8.00
C ARG A 151 1.25 0.47 7.51
N ALA A 152 1.91 1.25 6.66
CA ALA A 152 1.32 2.45 6.06
C ALA A 152 0.12 2.11 5.16
N SER A 153 0.20 1.03 4.38
CA SER A 153 -0.93 0.55 3.57
C SER A 153 -2.13 0.20 4.45
N VAL A 154 -1.92 -0.57 5.51
CA VAL A 154 -3.00 -0.99 6.44
C VAL A 154 -3.58 0.19 7.23
N GLN A 155 -2.74 1.08 7.74
CA GLN A 155 -3.19 2.14 8.66
C GLN A 155 -3.72 3.39 7.95
N VAL A 156 -3.23 3.69 6.74
CA VAL A 156 -3.54 4.95 6.04
C VAL A 156 -4.26 4.70 4.73
N LEU A 157 -3.65 3.93 3.82
CA LEU A 157 -4.20 3.79 2.47
C LEU A 157 -5.49 2.95 2.47
N ARG A 158 -5.58 1.95 3.33
CA ARG A 158 -6.73 1.05 3.41
C ARG A 158 -8.00 1.75 3.91
N PRO A 159 -7.99 2.53 5.03
CA PRO A 159 -9.13 3.37 5.39
C PRO A 159 -9.51 4.38 4.30
N ALA A 160 -8.52 5.02 3.66
CA ALA A 160 -8.77 5.97 2.57
C ALA A 160 -9.46 5.30 1.38
N ALA A 161 -9.01 4.11 0.97
CA ALA A 161 -9.65 3.32 -0.08
C ALA A 161 -11.08 2.88 0.28
N LYS A 162 -11.33 2.48 1.54
CA LYS A 162 -12.71 2.16 2.00
C LYS A 162 -13.62 3.39 1.91
N ARG A 163 -13.12 4.56 2.32
CA ARG A 163 -13.86 5.82 2.21
C ARG A 163 -14.12 6.17 0.75
N PHE A 164 -13.10 6.10 -0.10
CA PHE A 164 -13.23 6.29 -1.55
C PHE A 164 -14.32 5.38 -2.13
N LEU A 165 -14.27 4.07 -1.82
CA LEU A 165 -15.21 3.08 -2.33
C LEU A 165 -16.65 3.37 -1.87
N SER A 166 -16.84 3.77 -0.60
CA SER A 166 -18.16 4.12 -0.06
C SER A 166 -18.81 5.33 -0.75
N GLY A 167 -17.99 6.21 -1.33
CA GLY A 167 -18.47 7.37 -2.08
C GLY A 167 -18.79 7.08 -3.55
N GLN A 168 -18.53 5.88 -4.06
CA GLN A 168 -18.72 5.57 -5.47
C GLN A 168 -20.17 5.21 -5.80
N PRO A 169 -20.73 5.71 -6.92
CA PRO A 169 -22.04 5.27 -7.38
C PRO A 169 -21.99 3.81 -7.82
N ALA A 170 -23.12 3.11 -7.68
CA ALA A 170 -23.23 1.67 -7.99
C ALA A 170 -22.77 1.31 -9.41
N GLN A 171 -22.92 2.24 -10.37
CA GLN A 171 -22.47 2.06 -11.75
C GLN A 171 -20.94 1.99 -11.86
N ASN A 172 -20.20 2.83 -11.13
CA ASN A 172 -18.73 2.83 -11.14
C ASN A 172 -18.18 1.53 -10.53
N LEU A 173 -18.87 1.01 -9.51
CA LEU A 173 -18.49 -0.24 -8.85
C LEU A 173 -18.54 -1.44 -9.81
N LYS A 174 -19.30 -1.39 -10.90
CA LYS A 174 -19.32 -2.46 -11.92
C LYS A 174 -18.19 -2.36 -12.96
N ASN A 175 -17.41 -1.29 -12.94
CA ASN A 175 -16.36 -1.07 -13.92
C ASN A 175 -15.06 -0.59 -13.23
N PRO A 176 -14.17 -1.52 -12.84
CA PRO A 176 -12.92 -1.20 -12.14
C PRO A 176 -12.06 -0.16 -12.88
N SER A 177 -12.06 -0.17 -14.21
CA SER A 177 -11.28 0.78 -15.01
C SER A 177 -11.67 2.24 -14.77
N LEU A 178 -12.95 2.52 -14.48
CA LEU A 178 -13.44 3.86 -14.15
C LEU A 178 -12.95 4.34 -12.78
N LEU A 179 -12.68 3.40 -11.87
CA LEU A 179 -12.19 3.71 -10.52
C LEU A 179 -10.69 3.98 -10.53
N THR A 180 -9.94 3.26 -11.36
CA THR A 180 -8.47 3.22 -11.32
C THR A 180 -7.84 4.61 -11.34
N ARG A 181 -8.20 5.49 -12.28
CA ARG A 181 -7.57 6.81 -12.35
C ARG A 181 -7.85 7.66 -11.11
N ALA A 182 -9.10 7.70 -10.66
CA ALA A 182 -9.51 8.46 -9.49
C ALA A 182 -8.86 7.90 -8.21
N LEU A 183 -8.82 6.58 -8.05
CA LEU A 183 -8.20 5.92 -6.91
C LEU A 183 -6.69 6.23 -6.83
N TYR A 184 -5.97 6.13 -7.94
CA TYR A 184 -4.53 6.43 -7.94
C TYR A 184 -4.27 7.89 -7.57
N LEU A 185 -5.09 8.82 -8.05
CA LEU A 185 -4.95 10.23 -7.72
C LEU A 185 -5.33 10.52 -6.26
N GLU A 186 -6.52 10.13 -5.84
CA GLU A 186 -7.12 10.53 -4.57
C GLU A 186 -6.59 9.74 -3.37
N VAL A 187 -6.26 8.46 -3.55
CA VAL A 187 -5.80 7.58 -2.46
C VAL A 187 -4.29 7.43 -2.46
N LEU A 188 -3.66 7.30 -3.63
CA LEU A 188 -2.21 7.12 -3.72
C LEU A 188 -1.45 8.42 -3.96
N GLY A 189 -2.13 9.53 -4.29
CA GLY A 189 -1.48 10.79 -4.64
C GLY A 189 -0.71 10.72 -5.96
N ILE A 190 -1.09 9.81 -6.86
CA ILE A 190 -0.39 9.55 -8.12
C ILE A 190 -1.32 9.91 -9.28
N ASP A 191 -0.95 10.95 -10.02
CA ASP A 191 -1.58 11.20 -11.30
C ASP A 191 -1.00 10.23 -12.36
N LEU A 192 -1.86 9.34 -12.85
CA LEU A 192 -1.49 8.42 -13.94
C LEU A 192 -1.25 9.14 -15.27
N GLY A 193 -1.77 10.36 -15.43
CA GLY A 193 -1.55 11.21 -16.60
C GLY A 193 -0.31 12.08 -16.52
N ASP A 194 0.40 12.14 -15.39
CA ASP A 194 1.61 12.96 -15.26
C ASP A 194 2.79 12.31 -16.01
N PRO A 195 3.30 12.97 -17.08
CA PRO A 195 4.44 12.45 -17.85
C PRO A 195 5.75 12.45 -17.04
N TYR A 196 5.82 13.19 -15.93
CA TYR A 196 6.99 13.27 -15.05
C TYR A 196 6.87 12.33 -13.84
N LEU A 197 5.79 11.55 -13.74
CA LEU A 197 5.64 10.45 -12.79
C LEU A 197 5.76 10.90 -11.32
N GLY A 198 5.38 12.15 -11.03
CA GLY A 198 5.48 12.80 -9.72
C GLY A 198 6.87 13.37 -9.40
N LEU A 199 7.79 13.39 -10.36
CA LEU A 199 9.18 13.83 -10.17
C LEU A 199 9.42 15.31 -10.49
N ARG A 200 8.42 16.02 -11.05
CA ARG A 200 8.58 17.41 -11.50
C ARG A 200 8.72 18.44 -10.37
N GLU A 201 8.08 18.20 -9.22
CA GLU A 201 7.97 19.18 -8.13
C GLU A 201 8.87 18.90 -6.92
N ARG A 202 9.82 17.96 -7.03
CA ARG A 202 10.85 17.83 -5.99
C ARG A 202 12.04 18.66 -6.40
N ASP A 203 12.25 19.81 -5.74
CA ASP A 203 13.56 20.45 -5.68
C ASP A 203 14.56 19.38 -5.25
N ILE A 204 15.39 18.92 -6.19
CA ILE A 204 16.53 18.07 -5.88
C ILE A 204 17.66 19.05 -5.57
N PRO A 205 18.13 19.15 -4.32
CA PRO A 205 19.22 20.06 -4.00
C PRO A 205 20.44 19.71 -4.86
N GLY A 206 20.96 20.69 -5.61
CA GLY A 206 22.18 20.53 -6.43
C GLY A 206 21.99 20.40 -7.94
N VAL A 207 20.81 20.71 -8.49
CA VAL A 207 20.63 20.99 -9.93
C VAL A 207 20.47 22.50 -10.14
N ASP A 208 21.62 23.19 -10.25
CA ASP A 208 21.77 24.50 -10.91
C ASP A 208 22.59 24.29 -12.21
#